data_AF-K9W8C5-F1
#
_entry.id   AF-K9W8C5-F1
#
_cell.length_a   1.000
_cell.length_b   1.000
_cell.length_c   1.000
_cell.angle_alpha   90.00
_cell.angle_beta   90.00
_cell.angle_gamma   90.00
#
_symmetry.space_group_name_H-M   'P 1'
#
loop_
_entity.id
_entity.type
_entity.pdbx_description
1 polymer ?
#
loop_
_entity_poly.entity_id
_entity_poly.type
_entity_poly.pdbx_seq_one_letter_code
_entity_poly.pdbx_strand_id
1 'polypeptide(L)'
;MNRVYDDMSARKSSQQPEENDSPLKRLREQANLTQEQLSVGLGVSTSTLRRWENGDVEPAMTREQWAVFCELLGVPFEQLPQKLNLRSQ
;
A
#
# COMPACT_ATOMS: atom_id res chain seq x y z
N MET A 1 -5.24 -16.36 34.53
CA MET A 1 -4.56 -15.05 34.35
C MET A 1 -3.97 -15.09 32.94
N ASN A 2 -4.45 -14.42 31.89
CA ASN A 2 -5.38 -13.32 31.61
C ASN A 2 -5.92 -13.56 30.16
N ARG A 3 -7.23 -13.66 29.87
CA ARG A 3 -8.07 -12.61 29.22
C ARG A 3 -7.25 -11.39 28.81
N VAL A 4 -7.09 -10.95 27.58
CA VAL A 4 -8.05 -10.73 26.49
C VAL A 4 -7.21 -10.35 25.26
N TYR A 5 -7.37 -11.06 24.16
CA TYR A 5 -7.31 -10.47 22.81
C TYR A 5 -8.50 -11.03 22.03
N ASP A 6 -9.69 -10.89 22.61
CA ASP A 6 -10.87 -10.55 21.83
C ASP A 6 -10.60 -9.15 21.27
N ASP A 7 -10.15 -9.08 20.01
CA ASP A 7 -10.66 -8.03 19.15
C ASP A 7 -11.36 -8.71 17.97
N MET A 8 -12.64 -8.42 17.92
CA MET A 8 -13.56 -8.96 16.97
C MET A 8 -13.46 -8.19 15.67
N SER A 9 -13.78 -8.90 14.60
CA SER A 9 -14.56 -8.37 13.48
C SER A 9 -13.90 -7.44 12.47
N ALA A 10 -14.01 -7.94 11.24
CA ALA A 10 -14.01 -7.25 9.95
C ALA A 10 -12.61 -6.98 9.38
N ARG A 11 -12.25 -7.52 8.20
CA ARG A 11 -13.08 -7.59 7.00
C ARG A 11 -12.77 -8.82 6.16
N LYS A 12 -13.85 -9.49 5.77
CA LYS A 12 -13.93 -10.35 4.61
C LYS A 12 -13.58 -9.49 3.38
N SER A 13 -12.41 -9.66 2.78
CA SER A 13 -12.18 -9.21 1.40
C SER A 13 -12.12 -10.43 0.49
N SER A 14 -13.28 -11.04 0.32
CA SER A 14 -13.61 -11.70 -0.93
C SER A 14 -13.95 -10.59 -1.91
N GLN A 15 -12.95 -10.03 -2.60
CA GLN A 15 -13.16 -9.18 -3.77
C GLN A 15 -12.18 -9.65 -4.83
N GLN A 16 -12.71 -9.99 -6.00
CA GLN A 16 -11.91 -10.16 -7.19
C GLN A 16 -11.06 -8.90 -7.39
N PRO A 17 -9.85 -8.96 -7.98
CA PRO A 17 -9.10 -7.75 -8.27
C PRO A 17 -9.98 -6.87 -9.15
N GLU A 18 -10.56 -5.84 -8.56
CA GLU A 18 -11.36 -4.85 -9.27
C GLU A 18 -10.42 -4.28 -10.33
N GLU A 19 -10.81 -4.24 -11.60
CA GLU A 19 -9.99 -3.72 -12.72
C GLU A 19 -9.51 -2.26 -12.50
N ASN A 20 -9.94 -1.64 -11.40
CA ASN A 20 -9.66 -0.27 -10.96
C ASN A 20 -8.77 -0.19 -9.70
N ASP A 21 -7.94 -1.19 -9.41
CA ASP A 21 -6.94 -1.09 -8.34
C ASP A 21 -5.59 -0.59 -8.83
N SER A 22 -5.05 0.43 -8.15
CA SER A 22 -3.80 1.06 -8.57
C SER A 22 -2.63 0.10 -8.43
N PRO A 23 -1.58 0.24 -9.25
CA PRO A 23 -0.39 -0.59 -9.09
C PRO A 23 0.19 -0.54 -7.67
N LEU A 24 0.15 0.63 -7.00
CA LEU A 24 0.54 0.77 -5.60
C LEU A 24 -0.29 -0.12 -4.65
N LYS A 25 -1.61 -0.07 -4.76
CA LYS A 25 -2.51 -0.88 -3.94
C LYS A 25 -2.23 -2.37 -4.12
N ARG A 26 -2.07 -2.80 -5.38
CA ARG A 26 -1.79 -4.20 -5.74
C ARG A 26 -0.45 -4.67 -5.16
N LEU A 27 0.60 -3.87 -5.28
CA LEU A 27 1.92 -4.19 -4.71
C LEU A 27 1.84 -4.35 -3.19
N ARG A 28 1.15 -3.42 -2.50
CA ARG A 28 0.95 -3.49 -1.05
C ARG A 28 0.23 -4.78 -0.63
N GLU A 29 -0.85 -5.12 -1.34
CA GLU A 29 -1.65 -6.31 -1.03
C GLU A 29 -0.91 -7.61 -1.33
N GLN A 30 -0.11 -7.65 -2.41
CA GLN A 30 0.79 -8.77 -2.70
C GLN A 30 1.85 -8.96 -1.60
N ALA A 31 2.30 -7.88 -0.98
CA ALA A 31 3.17 -7.91 0.19
C ALA A 31 2.44 -8.21 1.52
N ASN A 32 1.12 -8.44 1.49
CA ASN A 32 0.26 -8.66 2.67
C ASN A 32 0.32 -7.52 3.72
N LEU A 33 0.54 -6.29 3.26
CA LEU A 33 0.60 -5.12 4.13
C LEU A 33 -0.75 -4.40 4.20
N THR A 34 -1.11 -3.89 5.38
CA THR A 34 -2.19 -2.91 5.52
C THR A 34 -1.71 -1.52 5.08
N GLN A 35 -2.65 -0.61 4.77
CA GLN A 35 -2.32 0.78 4.49
C GLN A 35 -1.58 1.43 5.67
N GLU A 36 -1.94 1.09 6.91
CA GLU A 36 -1.26 1.57 8.11
C GLU A 36 0.20 1.13 8.15
N GLN A 37 0.46 -0.17 7.98
CA GLN A 37 1.82 -0.71 8.01
C GLN A 37 2.74 -0.06 6.97
N LEU A 38 2.26 0.06 5.73
CA LEU A 38 3.05 0.69 4.67
C LEU A 38 3.25 2.18 4.94
N SER A 39 2.21 2.91 5.38
CA SER A 39 2.32 4.34 5.66
C SER A 39 3.30 4.65 6.79
N VAL A 40 3.29 3.84 7.87
CA VAL A 40 4.22 3.95 8.99
C VAL A 40 5.65 3.69 8.53
N GLY A 41 5.87 2.64 7.74
CA GLY A 41 7.19 2.33 7.17
C GLY A 41 7.74 3.46 6.30
N LEU A 42 6.89 4.11 5.52
CA LEU A 42 7.29 5.24 4.66
C LEU A 42 7.35 6.59 5.39
N GLY A 43 6.91 6.66 6.65
CA GLY A 43 6.82 7.92 7.39
C GLY A 43 5.82 8.92 6.80
N VAL A 44 4.74 8.45 6.20
CA VAL A 44 3.64 9.28 5.66
C VAL A 44 2.33 9.00 6.39
N SER A 45 1.36 9.90 6.28
CA SER A 45 0.04 9.63 6.85
C SER A 45 -0.69 8.53 6.08
N THR A 46 -1.52 7.73 6.77
CA THR A 46 -2.42 6.76 6.13
C THR A 46 -3.33 7.42 5.09
N SER A 47 -3.82 8.63 5.37
CA SER A 47 -4.59 9.45 4.43
C SER A 47 -3.81 9.80 3.16
N THR A 48 -2.51 10.08 3.27
CA THR A 48 -1.62 10.32 2.12
C THR A 48 -1.52 9.06 1.26
N LEU A 49 -1.26 7.91 1.88
CA LEU A 49 -1.17 6.63 1.17
C LEU A 49 -2.50 6.28 0.48
N ARG A 50 -3.64 6.50 1.14
CA ARG A 50 -4.96 6.28 0.54
C ARG A 50 -5.19 7.12 -0.72
N ARG A 51 -4.78 8.41 -0.70
CA ARG A 51 -4.89 9.29 -1.88
C ARG A 51 -4.00 8.82 -3.03
N TRP A 52 -2.81 8.30 -2.73
CA TRP A 52 -1.95 7.68 -3.72
C TRP A 52 -2.60 6.43 -4.33
N GLU A 53 -3.14 5.55 -3.50
CA GLU A 53 -3.79 4.31 -3.94
C GLU A 53 -5.06 4.55 -4.76
N ASN A 54 -5.81 5.61 -4.47
CA ASN A 54 -6.99 6.02 -5.24
C ASN A 54 -6.63 6.73 -6.56
N GLY A 55 -5.36 7.10 -6.75
CA GLY A 55 -4.90 7.86 -7.91
C GLY A 55 -5.25 9.35 -7.88
N ASP A 56 -5.60 9.90 -6.72
CA ASP A 56 -5.85 11.34 -6.55
C ASP A 56 -4.57 12.16 -6.78
N VAL A 57 -3.42 11.61 -6.40
CA VAL A 57 -2.09 12.24 -6.51
C VAL A 57 -1.04 11.15 -6.79
N GLU A 58 -0.06 11.44 -7.65
CA GLU A 58 1.11 10.56 -7.82
C GLU A 58 1.93 10.51 -6.52
N PRO A 59 2.44 9.33 -6.11
CA PRO A 59 3.37 9.25 -4.99
C PRO A 59 4.59 10.14 -5.18
N ALA A 60 4.81 11.04 -4.23
CA ALA A 60 6.04 11.80 -4.12
C ALA A 60 6.82 11.25 -2.93
N MET A 61 7.90 10.54 -3.21
CA MET A 61 8.76 9.90 -2.22
C MET A 61 10.19 10.39 -2.37
N THR A 62 10.89 10.57 -1.24
CA THR A 62 12.34 10.78 -1.23
C THR A 62 13.07 9.50 -1.62
N ARG A 63 14.39 9.61 -1.88
CA ARG A 63 15.22 8.45 -2.19
C ARG A 63 15.21 7.39 -1.09
N GLU A 64 15.23 7.84 0.17
CA GLU A 64 15.17 6.98 1.36
C GLU A 64 13.83 6.24 1.42
N GLN A 65 12.73 6.96 1.18
CA GLN A 65 11.39 6.36 1.15
C GLN A 65 11.26 5.33 0.01
N TRP A 66 11.86 5.57 -1.15
CA TRP A 66 11.89 4.59 -2.24
C TRP A 66 12.66 3.31 -1.88
N ALA A 67 13.79 3.45 -1.17
CA ALA A 67 14.54 2.29 -0.70
C ALA A 67 13.71 1.44 0.28
N VAL A 68 13.10 2.10 1.27
CA VAL A 68 12.22 1.44 2.25
C VAL A 68 10.98 0.83 1.57
N PHE A 69 10.40 1.51 0.60
CA PHE A 69 9.27 1.00 -0.18
C PHE A 69 9.60 -0.32 -0.86
N CYS A 70 10.74 -0.39 -1.57
CA CYS A 70 11.18 -1.61 -2.24
C CYS A 70 11.44 -2.75 -1.24
N GLU A 71 12.08 -2.43 -0.11
CA GLU A 71 12.36 -3.38 0.97
C GLU A 71 11.07 -3.97 1.57
N LEU A 72 10.10 -3.11 1.93
CA LEU A 72 8.82 -3.52 2.50
C LEU A 72 7.98 -4.36 1.54
N LEU A 73 8.04 -4.05 0.24
CA LEU A 73 7.30 -4.79 -0.77
C LEU A 73 7.99 -6.08 -1.23
N GLY A 74 9.29 -6.22 -0.98
CA GLY A 74 10.11 -7.29 -1.55
C GLY A 74 10.22 -7.20 -3.08
N VAL A 75 10.07 -6.01 -3.65
CA VAL A 75 10.13 -5.77 -5.10
C VAL A 75 11.27 -4.80 -5.38
N PRO A 76 12.27 -5.18 -6.21
CA PRO A 76 13.36 -4.27 -6.56
C PRO A 76 12.85 -3.13 -7.44
N PHE A 77 13.52 -1.98 -7.36
CA PHE A 77 13.09 -0.74 -8.01
C PHE A 77 12.86 -0.89 -9.53
N GLU A 78 13.69 -1.70 -10.19
CA GLU A 78 13.65 -1.96 -11.63
C GLU A 78 12.42 -2.75 -12.07
N GLN A 79 11.74 -3.44 -11.14
CA GLN A 79 10.52 -4.21 -11.41
C GLN A 79 9.25 -3.42 -11.07
N LEU A 80 9.38 -2.20 -10.54
CA LEU A 80 8.23 -1.35 -10.28
C LEU A 80 7.59 -0.88 -11.59
N PRO A 81 6.27 -0.71 -11.62
CA PRO A 81 5.58 -0.13 -12.76
C PRO A 81 6.01 1.33 -12.96
N GLN A 82 5.94 1.81 -14.21
CA GLN A 82 6.31 3.18 -14.56
C GLN A 82 5.50 4.26 -13.84
N LYS A 83 4.27 3.91 -13.42
CA LYS A 83 3.37 4.73 -12.61
C LYS A 83 2.79 3.89 -11.48
N LEU A 84 2.62 4.52 -10.32
CA LEU A 84 2.05 3.86 -9.14
C LEU A 84 0.56 4.18 -8.94
N ASN A 85 0.05 5.23 -9.59
CA ASN A 85 -1.37 5.57 -9.57
C ASN A 85 -2.17 4.93 -10.70
N LEU A 86 -3.51 5.03 -10.58
CA LEU A 86 -4.46 4.70 -11.64
C LEU A 86 -4.79 5.96 -12.43
N ARG A 87 -4.02 6.24 -13.49
CA ARG A 87 -4.48 7.05 -14.63
C ARG A 87 -3.58 6.86 -15.84
N SER A 88 -4.04 6.00 -16.74
CA SER A 88 -3.86 6.22 -18.18
C SER A 88 -4.73 7.43 -18.52
N GLN A 89 -4.09 8.54 -18.89
CA GLN A 89 -4.75 9.57 -19.70
C GLN A 89 -4.81 9.06 -21.14
#